data_AF-A0A840UI52-F1
#
_entry.id   AF-A0A840UI52-F1
#
_cell.length_a   1.000
_cell.length_b   1.000
_cell.length_c   1.000
_cell.angle_alpha   90.00
_cell.angle_beta   90.00
_cell.angle_gamma   90.00
#
_symmetry.space_group_name_H-M   'P 1'
#
loop_
_entity.id
_entity.type
_entity.pdbx_description
1 polymer ?
#
loop_
_entity_poly.entity_id
_entity_poly.type
_entity_poly.pdbx_seq_one_letter_code
_entity_poly.pdbx_strand_id
1 'polypeptide(L)'
;MGQPHPISRIMHTGLLLQCRPETSIADAAARMAEHSVSSILISDGQTIAGIWTEHDALAMDFSDPEEFNRPVVDVMSSPVLSLPASTDVGEAAIKLKESGKRHFLVTDESGKPVGILSQTDLALNQGLEPYLKLREVRAAVVRAPITADGDQSLADVAHHMYQQYSEAVVVDCGADGLGILTERDIVRLIARHTSNTPVRELATRPLLSVNENDPLIHARDLLIDNHIRHLAVVNSLGQVTGLIGYHDMLAGAEQMYLDDLRQALEQRDQALAKSRRTLQLAEKVIESSFEGIVVTDRDVRIEFVNPAFTHVTGYTPEEVIGRTPQVLSSGRHDNEFYTRMWDSLATHGYWRGEIWNRRKSGELYLELLTITAITDDNGDTTHYAGLFTDITQNRKNEEQIRQLAYYDALTGVPNRRLLEDRLDHAIRHAHRKAMQLAVIFMDLDEFKQVNDTLGHSVGDELLAQFTNRVRDCLREDDTLARLGGDEFIVLLPEMESIDHVLMVADRIIGVNAQPYKIGEEHVTIGTSLGISLYPDDGETVEELLNGADVAMYRSKRDGRNRYNLFDPDVLQAD
;
A
#
# COMPACT_ATOMS: atom_id res chain seq x y z
N MET A 1 -31.90 4.54 -9.66
CA MET A 1 -33.27 4.95 -9.31
C MET A 1 -34.14 4.72 -10.54
N GLY A 2 -34.80 3.56 -10.61
CA GLY A 2 -35.76 3.27 -11.67
C GLY A 2 -37.02 4.13 -11.50
N GLN A 3 -37.73 4.41 -12.60
CA GLN A 3 -39.01 5.10 -12.56
C GLN A 3 -40.02 4.31 -11.69
N PRO A 4 -40.90 4.98 -10.94
CA PRO A 4 -41.94 4.30 -10.18
C PRO A 4 -42.82 3.48 -11.13
N HIS A 5 -42.97 2.19 -10.84
CA HIS A 5 -43.79 1.27 -11.61
C HIS A 5 -45.13 1.14 -10.88
N PRO A 6 -46.23 1.75 -11.36
CA PRO A 6 -47.50 1.71 -10.65
C PRO A 6 -48.20 0.36 -10.81
N ILE A 7 -48.91 -0.08 -9.77
CA ILE A 7 -49.64 -1.37 -9.77
C ILE A 7 -50.72 -1.46 -10.85
N SER A 8 -51.21 -0.32 -11.36
CA SER A 8 -52.13 -0.26 -12.51
C SER A 8 -51.64 -0.96 -13.77
N ARG A 9 -50.33 -1.19 -13.92
CA ARG A 9 -49.74 -1.89 -15.09
C ARG A 9 -49.71 -3.40 -14.95
N ILE A 10 -49.84 -3.92 -13.73
CA ILE A 10 -49.64 -5.34 -13.41
C ILE A 10 -50.89 -5.99 -12.81
N MET A 11 -51.85 -5.19 -12.35
CA MET A 11 -53.12 -5.67 -11.83
C MET A 11 -53.93 -6.38 -12.92
N HIS A 12 -54.75 -7.35 -12.52
CA HIS A 12 -55.69 -7.95 -13.44
C HIS A 12 -56.84 -6.98 -13.73
N THR A 13 -56.86 -6.42 -14.95
CA THR A 13 -57.85 -5.42 -15.41
C THR A 13 -59.09 -6.03 -16.08
N GLY A 14 -59.15 -7.36 -16.23
CA GLY A 14 -60.33 -8.05 -16.76
C GLY A 14 -61.57 -7.80 -15.89
N LEU A 15 -62.77 -7.99 -16.46
CA LEU A 15 -64.06 -7.91 -15.76
C LEU A 15 -63.91 -8.50 -14.36
N LEU A 16 -63.93 -7.64 -13.33
CA LEU A 16 -63.88 -8.04 -11.94
C LEU A 16 -64.95 -9.10 -11.73
N LEU A 17 -64.54 -10.36 -11.58
CA LEU A 17 -65.49 -11.45 -11.47
C LEU A 17 -66.30 -11.21 -10.20
N GLN A 18 -67.60 -11.04 -10.38
CA GLN A 18 -68.52 -10.67 -9.31
C GLN A 18 -69.69 -11.64 -9.26
N CYS A 19 -70.14 -11.93 -8.04
CA CYS A 19 -71.37 -12.65 -7.80
C CYS A 19 -72.23 -11.94 -6.74
N ARG A 20 -73.52 -12.28 -6.72
CA ARG A 20 -74.45 -11.77 -5.71
C ARG A 20 -74.23 -12.51 -4.38
N PRO A 21 -74.49 -11.90 -3.21
CA PRO A 21 -74.33 -12.55 -1.90
C PRO A 21 -75.02 -13.92 -1.76
N GLU A 22 -76.14 -14.10 -2.46
CA GLU A 22 -76.99 -15.29 -2.42
C GLU A 22 -76.54 -16.39 -3.40
N THR A 23 -75.49 -16.15 -4.19
CA THR A 23 -74.94 -17.15 -5.11
C THR A 23 -74.39 -18.33 -4.30
N SER A 24 -74.66 -19.55 -4.74
CA SER A 24 -74.13 -20.74 -4.07
C SER A 24 -72.60 -20.78 -4.16
N ILE A 25 -71.95 -21.40 -3.17
CA ILE A 25 -70.49 -21.60 -3.17
C ILE A 25 -70.06 -22.41 -4.40
N ALA A 26 -70.81 -23.45 -4.79
CA ALA A 26 -70.56 -24.24 -5.99
C ALA A 26 -70.58 -23.40 -7.28
N ASP A 27 -71.57 -22.51 -7.43
CA ASP A 27 -71.67 -21.62 -8.60
C ASP A 27 -70.55 -20.57 -8.60
N ALA A 28 -70.20 -20.03 -7.42
CA ALA A 28 -69.07 -19.11 -7.28
C ALA A 28 -67.76 -19.81 -7.68
N ALA A 29 -67.56 -21.05 -7.23
CA ALA A 29 -66.40 -21.87 -7.54
C ALA A 29 -66.33 -22.21 -9.04
N ALA A 30 -67.46 -22.56 -9.65
CA ALA A 30 -67.54 -22.82 -11.09
C ALA A 30 -67.14 -21.60 -11.91
N ARG A 31 -67.62 -20.41 -11.53
CA ARG A 31 -67.23 -19.14 -12.19
C ARG A 31 -65.75 -18.84 -12.04
N MET A 32 -65.17 -19.04 -10.85
CA MET A 32 -63.74 -18.89 -10.61
C MET A 32 -62.90 -19.85 -11.48
N ALA A 33 -63.31 -21.12 -11.54
CA ALA A 33 -62.64 -22.15 -12.32
C ALA A 33 -62.72 -21.87 -13.83
N GLU A 34 -63.88 -21.46 -14.35
CA GLU A 34 -64.10 -21.12 -15.77
C GLU A 34 -63.24 -19.94 -16.21
N HIS A 35 -63.17 -18.89 -15.39
CA HIS A 35 -62.40 -17.67 -15.69
C HIS A 35 -60.93 -17.79 -15.29
N SER A 36 -60.51 -18.91 -14.70
CA SER A 36 -59.13 -19.15 -14.26
C SER A 36 -58.59 -18.10 -13.29
N VAL A 37 -59.46 -17.56 -12.42
CA VAL A 37 -59.12 -16.52 -11.43
C VAL A 37 -58.99 -17.10 -10.03
N SER A 38 -58.11 -16.53 -9.22
CA SER A 38 -57.84 -16.97 -7.84
C SER A 38 -58.81 -16.42 -6.79
N SER A 39 -59.72 -15.52 -7.19
CA SER A 39 -60.70 -14.91 -6.30
C SER A 39 -61.92 -14.39 -7.05
N ILE A 40 -63.02 -14.22 -6.32
CA ILE A 40 -64.27 -13.63 -6.78
C ILE A 40 -64.74 -12.57 -5.77
N LEU A 41 -65.25 -11.45 -6.26
CA LEU A 41 -65.80 -10.38 -5.43
C LEU A 41 -67.30 -10.59 -5.21
N ILE A 42 -67.75 -10.36 -4.00
CA ILE A 42 -69.17 -10.47 -3.63
C ILE A 42 -69.72 -9.05 -3.56
N SER A 43 -70.71 -8.75 -4.40
CA SER A 43 -71.30 -7.40 -4.49
C SER A 43 -72.82 -7.43 -4.58
N ASP A 44 -73.45 -6.47 -3.91
CA ASP A 44 -74.89 -6.19 -3.98
C ASP A 44 -75.29 -5.30 -5.18
N GLY A 45 -74.34 -4.96 -6.04
CA GLY A 45 -74.54 -4.12 -7.23
C GLY A 45 -74.15 -2.64 -7.05
N GLN A 46 -73.93 -2.16 -5.82
CA GLN A 46 -73.40 -0.81 -5.56
C GLN A 46 -72.13 -0.84 -4.70
N THR A 47 -71.98 -1.82 -3.83
CA THR A 47 -70.83 -1.96 -2.93
C THR A 47 -70.24 -3.37 -2.95
N ILE A 48 -68.94 -3.49 -2.70
CA ILE A 48 -68.28 -4.78 -2.52
C ILE A 48 -68.44 -5.19 -1.06
N ALA A 49 -69.18 -6.25 -0.81
CA ALA A 49 -69.46 -6.78 0.52
C ALA A 49 -68.29 -7.65 1.05
N GLY A 50 -67.58 -8.34 0.16
CA GLY A 50 -66.47 -9.23 0.52
C GLY A 50 -65.74 -9.81 -0.68
N ILE A 51 -64.75 -10.64 -0.41
CA ILE A 51 -63.97 -11.41 -1.39
C ILE A 51 -63.94 -12.87 -0.95
N TRP A 52 -64.05 -13.79 -1.89
CA TRP A 52 -63.83 -15.22 -1.65
C TRP A 52 -62.68 -15.69 -2.53
N THR A 53 -61.73 -16.41 -1.93
CA THR A 53 -60.45 -16.77 -2.55
C THR A 53 -60.24 -18.29 -2.59
N GLU A 54 -59.27 -18.74 -3.39
CA GLU A 54 -58.81 -20.15 -3.42
C GLU A 54 -58.46 -20.68 -2.00
N HIS A 55 -57.94 -19.83 -1.11
CA HIS A 55 -57.62 -20.22 0.26
C HIS A 55 -58.86 -20.36 1.15
N ASP A 56 -59.84 -19.47 1.00
CA ASP A 56 -61.10 -19.56 1.75
C ASP A 56 -61.88 -20.84 1.41
N ALA A 57 -61.71 -21.37 0.19
CA ALA A 57 -62.30 -22.62 -0.26
C ALA A 57 -61.81 -23.86 0.53
N LEU A 58 -60.61 -23.80 1.12
CA LEU A 58 -60.09 -24.89 1.96
C LEU A 58 -60.83 -25.03 3.30
N ALA A 59 -61.50 -23.96 3.77
CA ALA A 59 -62.22 -23.96 5.04
C ALA A 59 -63.58 -24.66 4.97
N MET A 60 -63.98 -25.14 3.79
CA MET A 60 -65.24 -25.87 3.58
C MET A 60 -65.14 -27.29 4.15
N ASP A 61 -66.25 -27.78 4.67
CA ASP A 61 -66.50 -29.14 5.07
C ASP A 61 -66.84 -30.04 3.86
N PHE A 62 -65.80 -30.67 3.31
CA PHE A 62 -65.92 -31.65 2.23
C PHE A 62 -66.60 -32.98 2.63
N SER A 63 -67.05 -33.13 3.89
CA SER A 63 -67.82 -34.28 4.34
C SER A 63 -69.33 -34.13 4.11
N ASP A 64 -69.83 -32.90 3.91
CA ASP A 64 -71.24 -32.61 3.63
C ASP A 64 -71.44 -31.96 2.24
N PRO A 65 -71.97 -32.69 1.24
CA PRO A 65 -72.22 -32.15 -0.10
C PRO A 65 -73.20 -30.98 -0.15
N GLU A 66 -74.10 -30.84 0.83
CA GLU A 66 -75.06 -29.74 0.90
C GLU A 66 -74.41 -28.41 1.30
N GLU A 67 -73.21 -28.46 1.88
CA GLU A 67 -72.51 -27.25 2.28
C GLU A 67 -72.16 -26.37 1.08
N PHE A 68 -71.87 -26.96 -0.09
CA PHE A 68 -71.57 -26.23 -1.32
C PHE A 68 -72.77 -25.45 -1.88
N ASN A 69 -74.00 -25.76 -1.44
CA ASN A 69 -75.21 -25.06 -1.83
C ASN A 69 -75.49 -23.79 -0.99
N ARG A 70 -74.73 -23.58 0.09
CA ARG A 70 -74.90 -22.41 0.95
C ARG A 70 -74.53 -21.10 0.23
N PRO A 71 -75.11 -19.97 0.63
CA PRO A 71 -74.74 -18.66 0.09
C PRO A 71 -73.26 -18.32 0.35
N VAL A 72 -72.56 -17.82 -0.68
CA VAL A 72 -71.14 -17.45 -0.59
C VAL A 72 -70.88 -16.31 0.42
N VAL A 73 -71.88 -15.49 0.73
CA VAL A 73 -71.79 -14.42 1.74
C VAL A 73 -71.46 -14.94 3.14
N ASP A 74 -71.82 -16.20 3.46
CA ASP A 74 -71.54 -16.81 4.76
C ASP A 74 -70.06 -17.17 4.95
N VAL A 75 -69.32 -17.30 3.85
CA VAL A 75 -67.94 -17.85 3.83
C VAL A 75 -66.93 -16.88 3.21
N MET A 76 -67.35 -15.67 2.85
CA MET A 76 -66.47 -14.65 2.29
C MET A 76 -65.61 -13.97 3.36
N SER A 77 -64.43 -13.53 2.95
CA SER A 77 -63.58 -12.62 3.71
C SER A 77 -64.10 -11.18 3.60
N SER A 78 -64.28 -10.50 4.74
CA SER A 78 -64.70 -9.09 4.83
C SER A 78 -64.02 -8.37 6.01
N PRO A 79 -63.61 -7.09 5.89
CA PRO A 79 -63.68 -6.23 4.69
C PRO A 79 -62.58 -6.54 3.65
N VAL A 80 -62.82 -6.18 2.40
CA VAL A 80 -61.82 -6.30 1.32
C VAL A 80 -60.81 -5.16 1.43
N LEU A 81 -59.54 -5.49 1.65
CA LEU A 81 -58.47 -4.49 1.68
C LEU A 81 -58.23 -3.91 0.28
N SER A 82 -57.95 -2.61 0.20
CA SER A 82 -57.76 -1.92 -1.08
C SER A 82 -56.48 -1.08 -1.15
N LEU A 83 -55.96 -0.90 -2.36
CA LEU A 83 -54.82 -0.05 -2.69
C LEU A 83 -55.14 0.87 -3.87
N PRO A 84 -54.70 2.14 -3.85
CA PRO A 84 -54.80 3.01 -5.01
C PRO A 84 -54.02 2.48 -6.22
N ALA A 85 -54.56 2.63 -7.43
CA ALA A 85 -53.94 2.21 -8.69
C ALA A 85 -52.56 2.86 -8.97
N SER A 86 -52.27 3.98 -8.30
CA SER A 86 -51.01 4.71 -8.36
C SER A 86 -49.92 4.20 -7.41
N THR A 87 -50.24 3.27 -6.50
CA THR A 87 -49.26 2.69 -5.57
C THR A 87 -48.12 2.02 -6.34
N ASP A 88 -46.89 2.21 -5.89
CA ASP A 88 -45.71 1.59 -6.50
C ASP A 88 -45.68 0.08 -6.20
N VAL A 89 -45.19 -0.72 -7.15
CA VAL A 89 -45.08 -2.19 -7.03
C VAL A 89 -44.31 -2.60 -5.76
N GLY A 90 -43.24 -1.90 -5.40
CA GLY A 90 -42.48 -2.18 -4.18
C GLY A 90 -43.27 -1.90 -2.91
N GLU A 91 -44.01 -0.79 -2.87
CA GLU A 91 -44.88 -0.44 -1.73
C GLU A 91 -46.04 -1.45 -1.58
N ALA A 92 -46.64 -1.88 -2.70
CA ALA A 92 -47.71 -2.87 -2.69
C ALA A 92 -47.23 -4.24 -2.18
N ALA A 93 -46.01 -4.65 -2.53
CA ALA A 93 -45.39 -5.87 -2.02
C ALA A 93 -45.22 -5.83 -0.49
N ILE A 94 -44.77 -4.70 0.07
CA ILE A 94 -44.66 -4.51 1.53
C ILE A 94 -46.04 -4.64 2.21
N LYS A 95 -47.08 -3.98 1.68
CA LYS A 95 -48.43 -4.04 2.26
C LYS A 95 -49.06 -5.42 2.21
N LEU A 96 -48.83 -6.19 1.14
CA LEU A 96 -49.26 -7.60 1.07
C LEU A 96 -48.58 -8.45 2.13
N LYS A 97 -47.27 -8.24 2.37
CA LYS A 97 -46.52 -8.95 3.40
C LYS A 97 -46.97 -8.59 4.82
N GLU A 98 -47.16 -7.31 5.12
CA GLU A 98 -47.58 -6.84 6.45
C GLU A 98 -49.01 -7.24 6.80
N SER A 99 -49.92 -7.22 5.83
CA SER A 99 -51.33 -7.59 6.04
C SER A 99 -51.58 -9.09 6.10
N GLY A 100 -50.63 -9.91 5.61
CA GLY A 100 -50.80 -11.36 5.45
C GLY A 100 -51.89 -11.75 4.45
N LYS A 101 -52.43 -10.80 3.67
CA LYS A 101 -53.45 -11.07 2.65
C LYS A 101 -52.80 -11.41 1.31
N ARG A 102 -53.51 -12.21 0.50
CA ARG A 102 -53.03 -12.64 -0.83
C ARG A 102 -53.56 -11.79 -1.98
N HIS A 103 -54.61 -11.00 -1.73
CA HIS A 103 -55.25 -10.14 -2.72
C HIS A 103 -55.58 -8.78 -2.13
N PHE A 104 -55.41 -7.74 -2.94
CA PHE A 104 -55.93 -6.40 -2.68
C PHE A 104 -56.84 -5.97 -3.83
N LEU A 105 -57.93 -5.30 -3.48
CA LEU A 105 -58.75 -4.58 -4.44
C LEU A 105 -58.03 -3.31 -4.87
N VAL A 106 -57.84 -3.12 -6.17
CA VAL A 106 -57.24 -1.90 -6.69
C VAL A 106 -58.34 -0.89 -6.99
N THR A 107 -58.19 0.33 -6.47
CA THR A 107 -59.16 1.42 -6.63
C THR A 107 -58.58 2.57 -7.44
N ASP A 108 -59.42 3.26 -8.20
CA ASP A 108 -59.05 4.53 -8.82
C ASP A 108 -59.01 5.69 -7.79
N GLU A 109 -58.65 6.89 -8.25
CA GLU A 109 -58.60 8.10 -7.41
C GLU A 109 -59.95 8.48 -6.79
N SER A 110 -61.07 7.98 -7.34
CA SER A 110 -62.43 8.18 -6.82
C SER A 110 -62.86 7.11 -5.81
N GLY A 111 -62.00 6.12 -5.54
CA GLY A 111 -62.29 4.98 -4.66
C GLY A 111 -63.08 3.86 -5.34
N LYS A 112 -63.28 3.92 -6.67
CA LYS A 112 -64.01 2.90 -7.42
C LYS A 112 -63.12 1.70 -7.72
N PRO A 113 -63.62 0.45 -7.59
CA PRO A 113 -62.86 -0.75 -7.94
C PRO A 113 -62.51 -0.79 -9.44
N VAL A 114 -61.22 -0.96 -9.75
CA VAL A 114 -60.70 -1.03 -11.13
C VAL A 114 -59.93 -2.32 -11.44
N GLY A 115 -59.52 -3.08 -10.41
CA GLY A 115 -58.78 -4.33 -10.60
C GLY A 115 -58.56 -5.09 -9.31
N ILE A 116 -57.93 -6.25 -9.41
CA ILE A 116 -57.41 -7.01 -8.26
C ILE A 116 -55.91 -7.20 -8.47
N LEU A 117 -55.15 -7.02 -7.39
CA LEU A 117 -53.72 -7.33 -7.34
C LEU A 117 -53.53 -8.56 -6.46
N SER A 118 -53.02 -9.65 -7.04
CA SER A 118 -52.59 -10.84 -6.31
C SER A 118 -51.08 -10.83 -6.04
N GLN A 119 -50.63 -11.64 -5.07
CA GLN A 119 -49.19 -11.87 -4.86
C GLN A 119 -48.51 -12.49 -6.10
N THR A 120 -49.21 -13.34 -6.85
CA THR A 120 -48.72 -13.92 -8.11
C THR A 120 -48.45 -12.86 -9.17
N ASP A 121 -49.33 -11.85 -9.27
CA ASP A 121 -49.17 -10.75 -10.25
C ASP A 121 -47.89 -9.93 -9.97
N LEU A 122 -47.56 -9.72 -8.68
CA LEU A 122 -46.30 -9.10 -8.29
C LEU A 122 -45.11 -9.98 -8.65
N ALA A 123 -45.16 -11.28 -8.40
CA ALA A 123 -44.07 -12.20 -8.68
C ALA A 123 -43.74 -12.33 -10.17
N LEU A 124 -44.77 -12.32 -11.02
CA LEU A 124 -44.62 -12.41 -12.47
C LEU A 124 -44.08 -11.12 -13.09
N ASN A 125 -44.42 -9.96 -12.51
CA ASN A 125 -44.08 -8.65 -13.05
C ASN A 125 -42.94 -7.92 -12.31
N GLN A 126 -42.34 -8.53 -11.29
CA GLN A 126 -41.05 -8.07 -10.77
C GLN A 126 -39.95 -8.30 -11.82
N GLY A 127 -39.00 -7.36 -11.90
CA GLY A 127 -37.86 -7.46 -12.81
C GLY A 127 -37.00 -8.70 -12.54
N LEU A 128 -36.05 -9.00 -13.43
CA LEU A 128 -35.14 -10.14 -13.29
C LEU A 128 -34.14 -9.99 -12.13
N GLU A 129 -34.03 -8.80 -11.53
CA GLU A 129 -33.04 -8.43 -10.51
C GLU A 129 -32.94 -9.41 -9.32
N PRO A 130 -34.04 -9.97 -8.77
CA PRO A 130 -33.99 -11.00 -7.72
C PRO A 130 -33.43 -12.35 -8.20
N TYR A 131 -33.48 -12.62 -9.51
CA TYR A 131 -33.10 -13.89 -10.16
C TYR A 131 -31.73 -13.82 -10.87
N LEU A 132 -31.19 -12.62 -11.10
CA LEU A 132 -29.90 -12.40 -11.79
C LEU A 132 -28.68 -12.79 -10.95
N LYS A 133 -28.85 -13.00 -9.65
CA LYS A 133 -27.82 -13.62 -8.81
C LYS A 133 -28.01 -15.13 -8.85
N LEU A 134 -26.91 -15.88 -8.90
CA LEU A 134 -26.80 -17.35 -8.85
C LEU A 134 -27.36 -17.93 -7.52
N ARG A 135 -28.62 -17.63 -7.20
CA ARG A 135 -29.33 -18.21 -6.07
C ARG A 135 -29.77 -19.59 -6.48
N GLU A 136 -29.51 -20.56 -5.64
CA GLU A 136 -29.97 -21.93 -5.83
C GLU A 136 -31.38 -22.11 -5.26
N VAL A 137 -32.13 -23.06 -5.81
CA VAL A 137 -33.49 -23.38 -5.36
C VAL A 137 -33.56 -23.68 -3.86
N ARG A 138 -32.59 -24.38 -3.28
CA ARG A 138 -32.57 -24.69 -1.83
C ARG A 138 -32.59 -23.45 -0.93
N ALA A 139 -32.06 -22.32 -1.39
CA ALA A 139 -32.03 -21.07 -0.63
C ALA A 139 -33.38 -20.34 -0.67
N ALA A 140 -34.33 -20.80 -1.50
CA ALA A 140 -35.71 -20.32 -1.57
C ALA A 140 -36.72 -21.23 -0.86
N VAL A 141 -36.36 -22.49 -0.60
CA VAL A 141 -37.21 -23.42 0.15
C VAL A 141 -37.06 -23.16 1.65
N VAL A 142 -38.03 -22.49 2.26
CA VAL A 142 -38.01 -22.16 3.69
C VAL A 142 -38.72 -23.22 4.55
N ARG A 143 -39.56 -24.06 3.94
CA ARG A 143 -40.41 -25.03 4.66
C ARG A 143 -40.36 -26.42 4.01
N ALA A 144 -40.47 -27.46 4.84
CA ALA A 144 -40.66 -28.82 4.36
C ALA A 144 -42.03 -28.94 3.65
N PRO A 145 -42.15 -29.80 2.62
CA PRO A 145 -43.39 -29.96 1.88
C PRO A 145 -44.42 -30.65 2.77
N ILE A 146 -45.68 -30.21 2.69
CA ILE A 146 -46.77 -31.01 3.24
C ILE A 146 -46.94 -32.22 2.34
N THR A 147 -46.92 -33.41 2.93
CA THR A 147 -47.16 -34.68 2.23
C THR A 147 -48.44 -35.32 2.77
N ALA A 148 -49.28 -35.82 1.87
CA ALA A 148 -50.47 -36.60 2.20
C ALA A 148 -50.36 -38.00 1.58
N ASP A 149 -50.85 -39.00 2.31
CA ASP A 149 -51.04 -40.35 1.78
C ASP A 149 -52.26 -40.35 0.84
N GLY A 150 -52.13 -41.01 -0.31
CA GLY A 150 -53.17 -41.07 -1.34
C GLY A 150 -54.52 -41.62 -0.87
N ASP A 151 -54.57 -42.39 0.22
CA ASP A 151 -55.80 -42.93 0.80
C ASP A 151 -56.51 -41.96 1.77
N GLN A 152 -55.90 -40.81 2.09
CA GLN A 152 -56.54 -39.79 2.92
C GLN A 152 -57.72 -39.14 2.20
N SER A 153 -58.72 -38.73 2.99
CA SER A 153 -59.90 -38.04 2.45
C SER A 153 -59.55 -36.61 2.02
N LEU A 154 -60.29 -36.11 1.03
CA LEU A 154 -60.20 -34.70 0.62
C LEU A 154 -60.40 -33.73 1.80
N ALA A 155 -61.30 -34.06 2.73
CA ALA A 155 -61.60 -33.22 3.90
C ALA A 155 -60.39 -33.08 4.82
N ASP A 156 -59.71 -34.19 5.14
CA ASP A 156 -58.53 -34.18 6.00
C ASP A 156 -57.38 -33.38 5.37
N VAL A 157 -57.18 -33.57 4.07
CA VAL A 157 -56.10 -32.89 3.33
C VAL A 157 -56.39 -31.40 3.17
N ALA A 158 -57.62 -31.01 2.84
CA ALA A 158 -58.03 -29.61 2.78
C ALA A 158 -57.86 -28.91 4.14
N HIS A 159 -58.25 -29.59 5.23
CA HIS A 159 -58.07 -29.09 6.59
C HIS A 159 -56.59 -28.88 6.96
N HIS A 160 -55.73 -29.83 6.61
CA HIS A 160 -54.28 -29.71 6.83
C HIS A 160 -53.67 -28.56 6.02
N MET A 161 -54.07 -28.40 4.76
CA MET A 161 -53.62 -27.26 3.92
C MET A 161 -54.06 -25.92 4.53
N TYR A 162 -55.29 -25.83 5.02
CA TYR A 162 -55.83 -24.62 5.67
C TYR A 162 -55.05 -24.25 6.94
N GLN A 163 -54.87 -25.20 7.86
CA GLN A 163 -54.17 -24.94 9.14
C GLN A 163 -52.72 -24.49 8.96
N GLN A 164 -52.03 -25.03 7.95
CA GLN A 164 -50.61 -24.73 7.70
C GLN A 164 -50.39 -23.57 6.72
N TYR A 165 -51.47 -22.93 6.25
CA TYR A 165 -51.42 -21.87 5.24
C TYR A 165 -50.65 -22.30 3.97
N SER A 166 -50.83 -23.55 3.54
CA SER A 166 -50.12 -24.10 2.39
C SER A 166 -50.96 -24.05 1.11
N GLU A 167 -50.34 -23.60 0.04
CA GLU A 167 -50.99 -23.46 -1.28
C GLU A 167 -51.10 -24.79 -2.04
N ALA A 168 -50.28 -25.78 -1.65
CA ALA A 168 -50.25 -27.09 -2.26
C ALA A 168 -49.81 -28.17 -1.27
N VAL A 169 -50.11 -29.42 -1.61
CA VAL A 169 -49.69 -30.63 -0.91
C VAL A 169 -49.21 -31.65 -1.91
N VAL A 170 -48.12 -32.35 -1.57
CA VAL A 170 -47.60 -33.48 -2.34
C VAL A 170 -48.36 -34.72 -1.92
N VAL A 171 -48.95 -35.43 -2.87
CA VAL A 171 -49.75 -36.63 -2.62
C VAL A 171 -48.97 -37.87 -3.05
N ASP A 172 -48.75 -38.81 -2.14
CA ASP A 172 -48.17 -40.11 -2.45
C ASP A 172 -49.25 -41.06 -2.98
N CYS A 173 -49.27 -41.30 -4.30
CA CYS A 173 -50.24 -42.21 -4.93
C CYS A 173 -49.71 -43.66 -5.01
N GLY A 174 -48.64 -44.01 -4.28
CA GLY A 174 -48.07 -45.35 -4.27
C GLY A 174 -47.49 -45.75 -5.62
N ALA A 175 -48.06 -46.78 -6.26
CA ALA A 175 -47.55 -47.31 -7.55
C ALA A 175 -47.63 -46.30 -8.70
N ASP A 176 -48.52 -45.31 -8.61
CA ASP A 176 -48.71 -44.28 -9.64
C ASP A 176 -47.77 -43.06 -9.46
N GLY A 177 -46.87 -43.09 -8.47
CA GLY A 177 -45.92 -42.03 -8.19
C GLY A 177 -46.50 -40.85 -7.41
N LEU A 178 -45.76 -39.74 -7.37
CA LEU A 178 -46.15 -38.53 -6.65
C LEU A 178 -47.06 -37.63 -7.50
N GLY A 179 -48.09 -37.10 -6.87
CA GLY A 179 -48.99 -36.08 -7.41
C GLY A 179 -48.96 -34.80 -6.59
N ILE A 180 -49.70 -33.79 -7.05
CA ILE A 180 -49.91 -32.54 -6.34
C ILE A 180 -51.40 -32.20 -6.28
N LEU A 181 -51.83 -31.71 -5.13
CA LEU A 181 -53.15 -31.10 -4.97
C LEU A 181 -52.95 -29.64 -4.54
N THR A 182 -53.57 -28.72 -5.27
CA THR A 182 -53.43 -27.27 -5.02
C THR A 182 -54.75 -26.65 -4.58
N GLU A 183 -54.72 -25.47 -3.96
CA GLU A 183 -55.93 -24.70 -3.63
C GLU A 183 -56.83 -24.46 -4.87
N ARG A 184 -56.24 -24.35 -6.06
CA ARG A 184 -56.98 -24.19 -7.32
C ARG A 184 -57.76 -25.46 -7.69
N ASP A 185 -57.21 -26.63 -7.38
CA ASP A 185 -57.91 -27.88 -7.61
C ASP A 185 -59.10 -28.01 -6.66
N ILE A 186 -58.96 -27.56 -5.41
CA ILE A 186 -60.05 -27.53 -4.42
C ILE A 186 -61.26 -26.76 -4.95
N VAL A 187 -61.05 -25.58 -5.54
CA VAL A 187 -62.15 -24.80 -6.16
C VAL A 187 -62.84 -25.59 -7.27
N ARG A 188 -62.10 -26.30 -8.12
CA ARG A 188 -62.68 -27.15 -9.19
C ARG A 188 -63.47 -28.33 -8.62
N LEU A 189 -63.05 -28.86 -7.48
CA LEU A 189 -63.71 -29.99 -6.81
C LEU A 189 -65.03 -29.56 -6.16
N ILE A 190 -65.07 -28.37 -5.53
CA ILE A 190 -66.29 -27.75 -5.03
C ILE A 190 -67.30 -27.55 -6.17
N ALA A 191 -66.86 -27.02 -7.31
CA ALA A 191 -67.72 -26.79 -8.48
C ALA A 191 -68.32 -28.09 -9.06
N ARG A 192 -67.71 -29.25 -8.77
CA ARG A 192 -68.16 -30.58 -9.19
C ARG A 192 -68.91 -31.33 -8.09
N HIS A 193 -69.16 -30.72 -6.93
CA HIS A 193 -69.71 -31.37 -5.73
C HIS A 193 -68.94 -32.65 -5.34
N THR A 194 -67.62 -32.63 -5.47
CA THR A 194 -66.79 -33.77 -5.08
C THR A 194 -66.64 -33.81 -3.56
N SER A 195 -67.19 -34.84 -2.93
CA SER A 195 -67.15 -35.02 -1.47
C SER A 195 -66.42 -36.31 -1.10
N ASN A 196 -65.58 -36.25 -0.06
CA ASN A 196 -64.99 -37.41 0.62
C ASN A 196 -64.31 -38.47 -0.29
N THR A 197 -63.72 -38.03 -1.41
CA THR A 197 -62.99 -38.90 -2.35
C THR A 197 -61.51 -39.00 -1.90
N PRO A 198 -60.86 -40.18 -2.01
CA PRO A 198 -59.43 -40.32 -1.74
C PRO A 198 -58.59 -39.38 -2.61
N VAL A 199 -57.62 -38.69 -2.02
CA VAL A 199 -56.84 -37.67 -2.74
C VAL A 199 -56.00 -38.23 -3.90
N ARG A 200 -55.70 -39.54 -3.93
CA ARG A 200 -55.04 -40.18 -5.09
C ARG A 200 -55.82 -40.04 -6.40
N GLU A 201 -57.15 -39.98 -6.34
CA GLU A 201 -57.99 -39.84 -7.54
C GLU A 201 -58.08 -38.38 -8.02
N LEU A 202 -57.70 -37.44 -7.15
CA LEU A 202 -57.87 -36.01 -7.34
C LEU A 202 -56.54 -35.30 -7.65
N ALA A 203 -55.41 -35.85 -7.21
CA ALA A 203 -54.09 -35.26 -7.38
C ALA A 203 -53.69 -35.19 -8.87
N THR A 204 -53.21 -34.02 -9.27
CA THR A 204 -52.66 -33.78 -10.61
C THR A 204 -51.32 -34.51 -10.73
N ARG A 205 -51.13 -35.23 -11.83
CA ARG A 205 -49.93 -36.04 -12.12
C ARG A 205 -49.48 -35.79 -13.57
N PRO A 206 -48.17 -35.80 -13.87
CA PRO A 206 -47.04 -36.00 -12.95
C PRO A 206 -46.70 -34.76 -12.11
N LEU A 207 -46.11 -34.96 -10.93
CA LEU A 207 -45.52 -33.88 -10.15
C LEU A 207 -44.23 -33.38 -10.83
N LEU A 208 -44.26 -32.15 -11.35
CA LEU A 208 -43.07 -31.50 -11.93
C LEU A 208 -42.10 -31.08 -10.84
N SER A 209 -40.80 -31.27 -11.10
CA SER A 209 -39.75 -31.02 -10.11
C SER A 209 -38.55 -30.27 -10.67
N VAL A 210 -37.76 -29.70 -9.76
CA VAL A 210 -36.50 -29.00 -10.02
C VAL A 210 -35.45 -29.45 -9.01
N ASN A 211 -34.17 -29.47 -9.38
CA ASN A 211 -33.11 -29.86 -8.46
C ASN A 211 -32.85 -28.75 -7.44
N GLU A 212 -32.58 -29.13 -6.19
CA GLU A 212 -32.28 -28.17 -5.12
C GLU A 212 -31.03 -27.30 -5.39
N ASN A 213 -30.12 -27.78 -6.25
CA ASN A 213 -28.90 -27.08 -6.65
C ASN A 213 -29.07 -26.24 -7.93
N ASP A 214 -30.23 -26.32 -8.61
CA ASP A 214 -30.44 -25.56 -9.84
C ASP A 214 -30.54 -24.05 -9.54
N PRO A 215 -30.16 -23.18 -10.51
CA PRO A 215 -30.41 -21.75 -10.41
C PRO A 215 -31.91 -21.46 -10.26
N LEU A 216 -32.27 -20.54 -9.37
CA LEU A 216 -33.65 -20.16 -9.08
C LEU A 216 -34.39 -19.65 -10.33
N ILE A 217 -33.68 -19.03 -11.26
CA ILE A 217 -34.22 -18.61 -12.55
C ILE A 217 -34.75 -19.80 -13.37
N HIS A 218 -34.11 -20.97 -13.29
CA HIS A 218 -34.56 -22.17 -13.97
C HIS A 218 -35.91 -22.66 -13.41
N ALA A 219 -36.07 -22.64 -12.09
CA ALA A 219 -37.35 -22.97 -11.46
C ALA A 219 -38.47 -22.01 -11.89
N ARG A 220 -38.17 -20.71 -12.01
CA ARG A 220 -39.13 -19.71 -12.51
C ARG A 220 -39.55 -20.01 -13.95
N ASP A 221 -38.59 -20.27 -14.83
CA ASP A 221 -38.87 -20.56 -16.24
C ASP A 221 -39.74 -21.82 -16.37
N LEU A 222 -39.44 -22.87 -15.59
CA LEU A 222 -40.28 -24.08 -15.51
C LEU A 222 -41.72 -23.79 -15.06
N LEU A 223 -41.92 -22.90 -14.06
CA LEU A 223 -43.26 -22.52 -13.63
C LEU A 223 -44.05 -21.80 -14.74
N ILE A 224 -43.39 -20.86 -15.43
CA ILE A 224 -44.00 -20.06 -16.49
C ILE A 224 -44.32 -20.94 -17.70
N ASP A 225 -43.34 -21.70 -18.19
CA ASP A 225 -43.46 -22.49 -19.42
C ASP A 225 -44.53 -23.59 -19.28
N ASN A 226 -44.61 -24.21 -18.11
CA ASN A 226 -45.58 -25.28 -17.84
C ASN A 226 -46.93 -24.74 -17.31
N HIS A 227 -47.10 -23.43 -17.16
CA HIS A 227 -48.33 -22.79 -16.67
C HIS A 227 -48.80 -23.34 -15.30
N ILE A 228 -47.83 -23.63 -14.43
CA ILE A 228 -48.04 -24.14 -13.07
C ILE A 228 -47.58 -23.11 -12.03
N ARG A 229 -47.99 -23.30 -10.78
CA ARG A 229 -47.66 -22.38 -9.67
C ARG A 229 -46.68 -22.95 -8.65
N HIS A 230 -46.44 -24.26 -8.68
CA HIS A 230 -45.61 -24.96 -7.71
C HIS A 230 -44.78 -26.05 -8.39
N LEU A 231 -43.53 -26.18 -7.96
CA LEU A 231 -42.62 -27.27 -8.33
C LEU A 231 -42.21 -28.04 -7.07
N ALA A 232 -42.05 -29.35 -7.18
CA ALA A 232 -41.35 -30.11 -6.17
C ALA A 232 -39.85 -29.86 -6.25
N VAL A 233 -39.21 -29.67 -5.10
CA VAL A 233 -37.76 -29.56 -5.00
C VAL A 233 -37.21 -30.93 -4.64
N VAL A 234 -36.30 -31.44 -5.46
CA VAL A 234 -35.70 -32.76 -5.26
C VAL A 234 -34.20 -32.65 -4.97
N ASN A 235 -33.73 -33.50 -4.06
CA ASN A 235 -32.29 -33.65 -3.84
C ASN A 235 -31.64 -34.52 -4.92
N SER A 236 -30.32 -34.68 -4.85
CA SER A 236 -29.54 -35.53 -5.77
C SER A 236 -29.93 -37.02 -5.74
N LEU A 237 -30.71 -37.47 -4.75
CA LEU A 237 -31.23 -38.83 -4.63
C LEU A 237 -32.66 -38.97 -5.19
N GLY A 238 -33.24 -37.89 -5.74
CA GLY A 238 -34.60 -37.87 -6.28
C GLY A 238 -35.71 -37.81 -5.22
N GLN A 239 -35.37 -37.57 -3.95
CA GLN A 239 -36.35 -37.41 -2.89
C GLN A 239 -36.86 -35.98 -2.85
N VAL A 240 -38.17 -35.80 -2.66
CA VAL A 240 -38.79 -34.48 -2.52
C VAL A 240 -38.39 -33.88 -1.17
N THR A 241 -37.57 -32.84 -1.19
CA THR A 241 -37.09 -32.10 -0.01
C THR A 241 -37.90 -30.83 0.25
N GLY A 242 -38.67 -30.37 -0.72
CA GLY A 242 -39.39 -29.10 -0.66
C GLY A 242 -40.46 -28.95 -1.72
N LEU A 243 -41.23 -27.87 -1.59
CA LEU A 243 -42.10 -27.36 -2.63
C LEU A 243 -41.79 -25.86 -2.78
N ILE A 244 -41.71 -25.38 -4.01
CA ILE A 244 -41.40 -23.98 -4.30
C ILE A 244 -42.49 -23.39 -5.19
N GLY A 245 -43.12 -22.31 -4.71
CA GLY A 245 -44.05 -21.50 -5.50
C GLY A 245 -43.53 -20.08 -5.75
N TYR A 246 -44.32 -19.29 -6.48
CA TYR A 246 -44.00 -17.88 -6.75
C TYR A 246 -43.80 -17.05 -5.46
N HIS A 247 -44.53 -17.36 -4.39
CA HIS A 247 -44.39 -16.70 -3.09
C HIS A 247 -42.99 -16.92 -2.49
N ASP A 248 -42.49 -18.16 -2.54
CA ASP A 248 -41.21 -18.55 -1.96
C ASP A 248 -40.02 -17.97 -2.74
N MET A 249 -40.16 -17.81 -4.06
CA MET A 249 -39.13 -17.21 -4.91
C MET A 249 -38.85 -15.75 -4.54
N LEU A 250 -39.87 -15.00 -4.11
CA LEU A 250 -39.75 -13.60 -3.70
C LEU A 250 -39.24 -13.44 -2.27
N ALA A 251 -39.43 -14.44 -1.41
CA ALA A 251 -39.01 -14.40 -0.02
C ALA A 251 -37.47 -14.40 0.09
N GLY A 252 -36.91 -13.39 0.78
CA GLY A 252 -35.49 -13.32 1.16
C GLY A 252 -34.57 -12.52 0.23
N ALA A 253 -35.01 -12.14 -0.98
CA ALA A 253 -34.15 -11.45 -1.96
C ALA A 253 -33.68 -10.05 -1.52
N GLU A 254 -34.55 -9.30 -0.83
CA GLU A 254 -34.24 -7.93 -0.37
C GLU A 254 -33.19 -7.90 0.74
N GLN A 255 -33.23 -8.88 1.65
CA GLN A 255 -32.40 -8.91 2.84
C GLN A 255 -30.93 -9.17 2.47
N MET A 256 -30.70 -10.08 1.51
CA MET A 256 -29.37 -10.36 0.98
C MET A 256 -28.79 -9.17 0.20
N TYR A 257 -29.61 -8.46 -0.59
CA TYR A 257 -29.15 -7.28 -1.32
C TYR A 257 -28.66 -6.17 -0.39
N LEU A 258 -29.36 -5.96 0.73
CA LEU A 258 -28.96 -4.98 1.74
C LEU A 258 -27.65 -5.36 2.45
N ASP A 259 -27.45 -6.64 2.74
CA ASP A 259 -26.22 -7.13 3.38
C ASP A 259 -25.00 -7.00 2.45
N ASP A 260 -25.15 -7.34 1.17
CA ASP A 260 -24.08 -7.17 0.16
C ASP A 260 -23.69 -5.68 0.01
N LEU A 261 -24.67 -4.78 -0.04
CA LEU A 261 -24.42 -3.35 -0.16
C LEU A 261 -23.66 -2.81 1.06
N ARG A 262 -24.02 -3.25 2.26
CA ARG A 262 -23.30 -2.92 3.50
C ARG A 262 -21.85 -3.38 3.42
N GLN A 263 -21.61 -4.62 3.00
CA GLN A 263 -20.27 -5.16 2.89
C GLN A 263 -19.41 -4.39 1.87
N ALA A 264 -19.97 -4.02 0.72
CA ALA A 264 -19.27 -3.24 -0.29
C ALA A 264 -18.90 -1.83 0.20
N LEU A 265 -19.80 -1.18 0.94
CA LEU A 265 -19.54 0.13 1.55
C LEU A 265 -18.44 0.04 2.61
N GLU A 266 -18.48 -0.96 3.48
CA GLU A 266 -17.44 -1.18 4.50
C GLU A 266 -16.06 -1.41 3.88
N GLN A 267 -15.98 -2.22 2.81
CA GLN A 267 -14.72 -2.45 2.09
C GLN A 267 -14.15 -1.16 1.48
N ARG A 268 -15.01 -0.34 0.87
CA ARG A 268 -14.61 0.95 0.31
C ARG A 268 -14.07 1.88 1.40
N ASP A 269 -14.77 1.97 2.52
CA ASP A 269 -14.40 2.86 3.62
C ASP A 269 -13.08 2.41 4.26
N GLN A 270 -12.84 1.10 4.40
CA GLN A 270 -11.56 0.55 4.84
C GLN A 270 -10.43 0.89 3.85
N ALA A 271 -10.66 0.75 2.54
CA ALA A 271 -9.66 1.08 1.51
C ALA A 271 -9.29 2.57 1.54
N LEU A 272 -10.29 3.45 1.68
CA LEU A 272 -10.09 4.90 1.82
C LEU A 272 -9.32 5.26 3.09
N ALA A 273 -9.67 4.64 4.22
CA ALA A 273 -8.97 4.85 5.49
C ALA A 273 -7.50 4.41 5.39
N LYS A 274 -7.23 3.27 4.75
CA LYS A 274 -5.88 2.78 4.50
C LYS A 274 -5.08 3.76 3.62
N SER A 275 -5.66 4.21 2.50
CA SER A 275 -5.01 5.18 1.61
C SER A 275 -4.67 6.50 2.32
N ARG A 276 -5.61 7.04 3.10
CA ARG A 276 -5.38 8.25 3.91
C ARG A 276 -4.24 8.06 4.90
N ARG A 277 -4.21 6.91 5.60
CA ARG A 277 -3.15 6.61 6.56
C ARG A 277 -1.79 6.51 5.89
N THR A 278 -1.70 5.88 4.72
CA THR A 278 -0.45 5.79 3.95
C THR A 278 0.06 7.17 3.52
N LEU A 279 -0.82 8.04 3.02
CA LEU A 279 -0.46 9.41 2.64
C LEU A 279 0.07 10.21 3.84
N GLN A 280 -0.65 10.18 4.97
CA GLN A 280 -0.21 10.85 6.20
C GLN A 280 1.13 10.33 6.73
N LEU A 281 1.41 9.03 6.55
CA LEU A 281 2.68 8.44 6.98
C LEU A 281 3.82 8.90 6.07
N ALA A 282 3.59 8.94 4.75
CA ALA A 282 4.56 9.45 3.78
C ALA A 282 4.89 10.92 4.03
N GLU A 283 3.88 11.76 4.27
CA GLU A 283 4.04 13.19 4.62
C GLU A 283 4.89 13.36 5.89
N LYS A 284 4.57 12.62 6.96
CA LYS A 284 5.36 12.66 8.20
C LYS A 284 6.81 12.22 8.00
N VAL A 285 7.05 11.19 7.18
CA VAL A 285 8.41 10.74 6.87
C VAL A 285 9.18 11.84 6.16
N ILE A 286 8.58 12.51 5.16
CA ILE A 286 9.19 13.63 4.43
C ILE A 286 9.47 14.82 5.36
N GLU A 287 8.53 15.17 6.24
CA GLU A 287 8.68 16.27 7.21
C GLU A 287 9.76 16.00 8.26
N SER A 288 9.90 14.75 8.67
CA SER A 288 10.89 14.31 9.68
C SER A 288 12.27 13.99 9.11
N SER A 289 12.43 14.02 7.78
CA SER A 289 13.72 13.73 7.14
C SER A 289 14.77 14.76 7.53
N PHE A 290 16.01 14.30 7.76
CA PHE A 290 17.18 15.17 7.95
C PHE A 290 17.77 15.66 6.62
N GLU A 291 17.42 15.02 5.50
CA GLU A 291 17.85 15.41 4.17
C GLU A 291 16.92 16.49 3.61
N GLY A 292 17.49 17.48 2.94
CA GLY A 292 16.73 18.50 2.23
C GLY A 292 16.04 17.88 1.02
N ILE A 293 14.73 18.02 0.95
CA ILE A 293 13.90 17.53 -0.16
C ILE A 293 13.34 18.76 -0.88
N VAL A 294 13.49 18.77 -2.20
CA VAL A 294 12.89 19.75 -3.11
C VAL A 294 12.23 19.03 -4.27
N VAL A 295 11.04 19.46 -4.66
CA VAL A 295 10.37 18.98 -5.87
C VAL A 295 10.11 20.18 -6.77
N THR A 296 10.40 20.02 -8.05
CA THR A 296 10.13 21.01 -9.09
C THR A 296 9.19 20.47 -10.15
N ASP A 297 8.52 21.37 -10.86
CA ASP A 297 7.85 21.08 -12.12
C ASP A 297 8.85 20.73 -13.25
N ARG A 298 8.31 20.49 -14.45
CA ARG A 298 9.08 20.22 -15.68
C ARG A 298 10.00 21.39 -16.10
N ASP A 299 9.64 22.63 -15.75
CA ASP A 299 10.40 23.86 -16.04
C ASP A 299 11.38 24.22 -14.91
N VAL A 300 11.60 23.29 -13.96
CA VAL A 300 12.51 23.42 -12.82
C VAL A 300 12.11 24.53 -11.84
N ARG A 301 10.80 24.82 -11.73
CA ARG A 301 10.25 25.71 -10.70
C ARG A 301 9.88 24.89 -9.48
N ILE A 302 10.34 25.32 -8.31
CA ILE A 302 10.12 24.65 -7.04
C ILE A 302 8.63 24.68 -6.71
N GLU A 303 8.03 23.52 -6.49
CA GLU A 303 6.64 23.37 -6.03
C GLU A 303 6.58 22.99 -4.56
N PHE A 304 7.58 22.25 -4.07
CA PHE A 304 7.62 21.76 -2.71
C PHE A 304 9.05 21.75 -2.15
N VAL A 305 9.17 22.09 -0.86
CA VAL A 305 10.39 21.89 -0.06
C VAL A 305 10.01 21.39 1.33
N ASN A 306 10.81 20.50 1.91
CA ASN A 306 10.57 20.02 3.29
C ASN A 306 11.23 20.94 4.35
N PRO A 307 10.96 20.73 5.65
CA PRO A 307 11.59 21.52 6.72
C PRO A 307 13.13 21.46 6.74
N ALA A 308 13.73 20.31 6.40
CA ALA A 308 15.19 20.19 6.34
C ALA A 308 15.83 21.06 5.25
N PHE A 309 15.17 21.23 4.10
CA PHE A 309 15.59 22.21 3.08
C PHE A 309 15.74 23.60 3.69
N THR A 310 14.74 24.02 4.48
CA THR A 310 14.75 25.34 5.13
C THR A 310 15.85 25.42 6.17
N HIS A 311 16.04 24.36 6.96
CA HIS A 311 17.09 24.31 7.99
C HIS A 311 18.50 24.42 7.38
N VAL A 312 18.76 23.73 6.28
CA VAL A 312 20.07 23.76 5.60
C VAL A 312 20.24 25.06 4.83
N THR A 313 19.32 25.43 3.95
CA THR A 313 19.53 26.56 3.04
C THR A 313 19.28 27.93 3.68
N GLY A 314 18.46 27.98 4.74
CA GLY A 314 17.97 29.19 5.39
C GLY A 314 16.82 29.89 4.64
N TYR A 315 16.36 29.35 3.52
CA TYR A 315 15.22 29.88 2.77
C TYR A 315 13.92 29.20 3.18
N THR A 316 12.86 29.98 3.40
CA THR A 316 11.54 29.42 3.72
C THR A 316 10.78 29.03 2.45
N PRO A 317 9.77 28.13 2.53
CA PRO A 317 8.97 27.72 1.38
C PRO A 317 8.38 28.91 0.61
N GLU A 318 7.90 29.95 1.30
CA GLU A 318 7.31 31.14 0.70
C GLU A 318 8.29 31.95 -0.15
N GLU A 319 9.60 31.82 0.12
CA GLU A 319 10.65 32.54 -0.60
C GLU A 319 11.10 31.81 -1.87
N VAL A 320 10.91 30.49 -1.93
CA VAL A 320 11.49 29.63 -2.98
C VAL A 320 10.44 28.99 -3.89
N ILE A 321 9.22 28.77 -3.41
CA ILE A 321 8.14 28.21 -4.24
C ILE A 321 7.90 29.12 -5.46
N GLY A 322 7.81 28.51 -6.65
CA GLY A 322 7.70 29.15 -7.96
C GLY A 322 9.02 29.66 -8.56
N ARG A 323 10.12 29.62 -7.81
CA ARG A 323 11.46 30.00 -8.27
C ARG A 323 12.27 28.78 -8.69
N THR A 324 13.35 29.02 -9.41
CA THR A 324 14.31 27.96 -9.78
C THR A 324 15.36 27.77 -8.69
N PRO A 325 15.94 26.56 -8.52
CA PRO A 325 17.03 26.28 -7.56
C PRO A 325 18.30 27.13 -7.71
N GLN A 326 18.42 27.91 -8.79
CA GLN A 326 19.52 28.87 -9.01
C GLN A 326 19.71 29.87 -7.86
N VAL A 327 18.68 30.11 -7.04
CA VAL A 327 18.80 30.92 -5.81
C VAL A 327 19.89 30.41 -4.86
N LEU A 328 20.21 29.11 -4.91
CA LEU A 328 21.26 28.47 -4.10
C LEU A 328 22.64 28.49 -4.77
N SER A 329 22.75 28.96 -6.02
CA SER A 329 23.99 28.84 -6.79
C SER A 329 25.15 29.61 -6.15
N SER A 330 26.28 28.93 -5.98
CA SER A 330 27.51 29.56 -5.48
C SER A 330 28.31 30.27 -6.57
N GLY A 331 28.13 29.90 -7.84
CA GLY A 331 28.98 30.32 -8.96
C GLY A 331 30.35 29.63 -9.05
N ARG A 332 30.62 28.59 -8.25
CA ARG A 332 31.91 27.83 -8.31
C ARG A 332 32.00 26.83 -9.46
N HIS A 333 30.86 26.31 -9.92
CA HIS A 333 30.81 25.31 -10.98
C HIS A 333 30.63 25.98 -12.34
N ASP A 334 31.31 25.44 -13.36
CA ASP A 334 31.23 25.94 -14.72
C ASP A 334 29.94 25.48 -15.43
N ASN A 335 29.66 26.07 -16.60
CA ASN A 335 28.48 25.68 -17.38
C ASN A 335 28.56 24.22 -17.85
N GLU A 336 29.76 23.70 -18.12
CA GLU A 336 29.96 22.33 -18.58
C GLU A 336 29.53 21.29 -17.53
N PHE A 337 29.74 21.58 -16.24
CA PHE A 337 29.21 20.78 -15.15
C PHE A 337 27.69 20.66 -15.20
N TYR A 338 26.97 21.78 -15.33
CA TYR A 338 25.51 21.78 -15.38
C TYR A 338 24.98 21.12 -16.65
N THR A 339 25.64 21.29 -17.80
CA THR A 339 25.26 20.58 -19.03
C THR A 339 25.32 19.07 -18.84
N ARG A 340 26.42 18.54 -18.28
CA ARG A 340 26.56 17.11 -18.01
C ARG A 340 25.51 16.58 -17.02
N MET A 341 25.15 17.37 -16.02
CA MET A 341 24.08 17.04 -15.08
C MET A 341 22.74 16.87 -15.80
N TRP A 342 22.35 17.84 -16.62
CA TRP A 342 21.09 17.79 -17.36
C TRP A 342 21.06 16.68 -18.41
N ASP A 343 22.19 16.42 -19.08
CA ASP A 343 22.30 15.31 -20.02
C ASP A 343 22.09 13.96 -19.32
N SER A 344 22.65 13.78 -18.12
CA SER A 344 22.45 12.57 -17.30
C SER A 344 20.98 12.38 -16.92
N LEU A 345 20.29 13.45 -16.53
CA LEU A 345 18.86 13.41 -16.19
C LEU A 345 18.00 13.06 -17.40
N ALA A 346 18.31 13.61 -18.57
CA ALA A 346 17.57 13.33 -19.80
C ALA A 346 17.79 11.89 -20.31
N THR A 347 18.99 11.32 -20.12
CA THR A 347 19.34 9.99 -20.64
C THR A 347 19.04 8.85 -19.65
N HIS A 348 19.27 9.05 -18.36
CA HIS A 348 19.17 7.99 -17.34
C HIS A 348 18.03 8.21 -16.35
N GLY A 349 17.41 9.39 -16.34
CA GLY A 349 16.37 9.75 -15.37
C GLY A 349 16.89 10.02 -13.95
N TYR A 350 18.21 9.96 -13.72
CA TYR A 350 18.82 10.27 -12.43
C TYR A 350 20.19 10.94 -12.57
N TRP A 351 20.58 11.71 -11.55
CA TRP A 351 21.91 12.28 -11.40
C TRP A 351 22.30 12.33 -9.92
N ARG A 352 23.59 12.16 -9.62
CA ARG A 352 24.13 12.30 -8.27
C ARG A 352 25.51 12.95 -8.32
N GLY A 353 25.76 13.92 -7.45
CA GLY A 353 27.06 14.58 -7.37
C GLY A 353 27.20 15.57 -6.23
N GLU A 354 28.42 16.06 -6.04
CA GLU A 354 28.74 17.08 -5.04
C GLU A 354 28.61 18.48 -5.67
N ILE A 355 27.84 19.37 -5.03
CA ILE A 355 27.62 20.75 -5.49
C ILE A 355 28.00 21.73 -4.39
N TRP A 356 28.72 22.79 -4.76
CA TRP A 356 28.92 23.94 -3.86
C TRP A 356 27.75 24.88 -4.03
N ASN A 357 26.99 25.09 -2.96
CA ASN A 357 25.88 26.03 -2.91
C ASN A 357 26.11 27.11 -1.86
N ARG A 358 25.22 28.10 -1.87
CA ARG A 358 25.25 29.27 -1.00
C ARG A 358 23.95 29.33 -0.21
N ARG A 359 24.08 29.40 1.11
CA ARG A 359 22.94 29.63 2.01
C ARG A 359 22.45 31.06 1.88
N LYS A 360 21.25 31.34 2.40
CA LYS A 360 20.71 32.70 2.50
C LYS A 360 21.64 33.67 3.26
N SER A 361 22.41 33.16 4.23
CA SER A 361 23.41 33.94 4.97
C SER A 361 24.62 34.37 4.14
N GLY A 362 24.80 33.79 2.94
CA GLY A 362 25.97 33.98 2.08
C GLY A 362 27.06 32.93 2.27
N GLU A 363 26.97 32.08 3.30
CA GLU A 363 27.91 31.00 3.56
C GLU A 363 27.90 29.95 2.45
N LEU A 364 29.09 29.52 2.03
CA LEU A 364 29.26 28.42 1.07
C LEU A 364 29.24 27.08 1.80
N TYR A 365 28.45 26.13 1.28
CA TYR A 365 28.38 24.77 1.78
C TYR A 365 28.49 23.77 0.62
N LEU A 366 29.00 22.59 0.93
CA LEU A 366 29.08 21.47 0.00
C LEU A 366 27.90 20.54 0.27
N GLU A 367 27.07 20.34 -0.72
CA GLU A 367 25.97 19.37 -0.67
C GLU A 367 26.27 18.17 -1.55
N LEU A 368 25.84 17.00 -1.08
CA LEU A 368 25.70 15.82 -1.91
C LEU A 368 24.25 15.77 -2.41
N LEU A 369 24.03 16.05 -3.68
CA LEU A 369 22.70 16.15 -4.29
C LEU A 369 22.43 14.93 -5.17
N THR A 370 21.24 14.36 -5.01
CA THR A 370 20.65 13.36 -5.91
C THR A 370 19.40 13.95 -6.53
N ILE A 371 19.30 13.89 -7.86
CA ILE A 371 18.13 14.36 -8.62
C ILE A 371 17.54 13.18 -9.37
N THR A 372 16.23 12.99 -9.26
CA THR A 372 15.48 11.95 -9.96
C THR A 372 14.37 12.59 -10.79
N ALA A 373 14.26 12.20 -12.06
CA ALA A 373 13.16 12.59 -12.93
C ALA A 373 11.93 11.71 -12.66
N ILE A 374 10.78 12.33 -12.43
CA ILE A 374 9.50 11.67 -12.25
C ILE A 374 8.74 11.75 -13.57
N THR A 375 8.34 10.60 -14.10
CA THR A 375 7.66 10.47 -15.40
C THR A 375 6.18 10.11 -15.23
N ASP A 376 5.36 10.48 -16.21
CA ASP A 376 3.99 10.02 -16.31
C ASP A 376 3.90 8.63 -16.97
N ASP A 377 2.67 8.12 -17.13
CA ASP A 377 2.41 6.82 -17.79
C ASP A 377 2.84 6.78 -19.26
N ASN A 378 3.06 7.94 -19.90
CA ASN A 378 3.55 8.06 -21.27
C ASN A 378 5.08 8.14 -21.35
N GLY A 379 5.78 8.20 -20.21
CA GLY A 379 7.22 8.33 -20.12
C GLY A 379 7.73 9.78 -20.21
N ASP A 380 6.82 10.77 -20.23
CA ASP A 380 7.21 12.18 -20.25
C ASP A 380 7.57 12.65 -18.84
N THR A 381 8.70 13.35 -18.70
CA THR A 381 9.10 13.92 -17.40
C THR A 381 8.14 15.02 -16.99
N THR A 382 7.52 14.86 -15.82
CA THR A 382 6.57 15.82 -15.25
C THR A 382 7.19 16.64 -14.13
N HIS A 383 8.06 16.03 -13.31
CA HIS A 383 8.68 16.67 -12.15
C HIS A 383 10.12 16.20 -11.97
N TYR A 384 10.89 16.95 -11.18
CA TYR A 384 12.18 16.50 -10.66
C TYR A 384 12.16 16.53 -9.14
N ALA A 385 12.65 15.46 -8.51
CA ALA A 385 12.84 15.39 -7.06
C ALA A 385 14.34 15.45 -6.74
N GLY A 386 14.74 16.48 -5.97
CA GLY A 386 16.09 16.66 -5.44
C GLY A 386 16.15 16.29 -3.96
N LEU A 387 17.10 15.43 -3.60
CA LEU A 387 17.44 15.09 -2.22
C LEU A 387 18.90 15.47 -1.97
N PHE A 388 19.16 16.27 -0.94
CA PHE A 388 20.52 16.67 -0.60
C PHE A 388 20.85 16.63 0.88
N THR A 389 22.12 16.39 1.14
CA THR A 389 22.71 16.41 2.48
C THR A 389 23.91 17.32 2.49
N ASP A 390 24.01 18.17 3.51
CA ASP A 390 25.19 18.99 3.74
C ASP A 390 26.34 18.11 4.27
N ILE A 391 27.40 17.98 3.47
CA ILE A 391 28.59 17.18 3.78
C ILE A 391 29.80 18.05 4.13
N THR A 392 29.60 19.37 4.32
CA THR A 392 30.67 20.33 4.59
C THR A 392 31.48 19.94 5.82
N GLN A 393 30.80 19.63 6.92
CA GLN A 393 31.47 19.25 8.17
C GLN A 393 32.14 17.88 8.05
N ASN A 394 31.54 16.94 7.31
CA ASN A 394 32.10 15.62 7.10
C ASN A 394 33.43 15.72 6.34
N ARG A 395 33.47 16.49 5.24
CA ARG A 395 34.72 16.75 4.49
C ARG A 395 35.78 17.46 5.35
N LYS A 396 35.39 18.45 6.15
CA LYS A 396 36.31 19.13 7.09
C LYS A 396 36.88 18.16 8.11
N ASN A 397 36.04 17.30 8.69
CA ASN A 397 36.46 16.29 9.66
C ASN A 397 37.38 15.25 9.03
N GLU A 398 37.08 14.77 7.82
CA GLU A 398 37.93 13.83 7.09
C GLU A 398 39.31 14.41 6.83
N GLU A 399 39.38 15.65 6.34
CA GLU A 399 40.67 16.32 6.12
C GLU A 399 41.40 16.56 7.44
N GLN A 400 40.71 16.95 8.51
CA GLN A 400 41.32 17.11 9.83
C GLN A 400 41.84 15.78 10.39
N ILE A 401 41.11 14.69 10.24
CA ILE A 401 41.56 13.34 10.63
C ILE A 401 42.80 12.95 9.83
N ARG A 402 42.80 13.22 8.52
CA ARG A 402 43.94 12.95 7.65
C ARG A 402 45.17 13.76 8.10
N GLN A 403 45.00 15.03 8.43
CA GLN A 403 46.06 15.88 8.98
C GLN A 403 46.61 15.28 10.28
N LEU A 404 45.73 14.91 11.23
CA LEU A 404 46.12 14.32 12.51
C LEU A 404 46.78 12.93 12.37
N ALA A 405 46.40 12.15 11.35
CA ALA A 405 46.91 10.79 11.16
C ALA A 405 48.30 10.76 10.51
N TYR A 406 48.63 11.75 9.66
CA TYR A 406 49.81 11.70 8.79
C TYR A 406 50.78 12.88 8.93
N TYR A 407 50.42 13.95 9.63
CA TYR A 407 51.27 15.13 9.82
C TYR A 407 51.47 15.42 11.31
N ASP A 408 52.61 16.01 11.64
CA ASP A 408 52.93 16.50 12.98
C ASP A 408 52.14 17.79 13.28
N ALA A 409 51.44 17.82 14.42
CA ALA A 409 50.51 18.89 14.75
C ALA A 409 51.19 20.25 14.99
N LEU A 410 52.46 20.27 15.40
CA LEU A 410 53.20 21.51 15.68
C LEU A 410 53.87 22.06 14.42
N THR A 411 54.50 21.20 13.63
CA THR A 411 55.38 21.62 12.52
C THR A 411 54.72 21.49 11.15
N GLY A 412 53.62 20.75 11.03
CA GLY A 412 52.87 20.54 9.78
C GLY A 412 53.58 19.66 8.75
N VAL A 413 54.77 19.12 9.06
CA VAL A 413 55.48 18.16 8.21
C VAL A 413 54.95 16.74 8.44
N PRO A 414 55.17 15.80 7.51
CA PRO A 414 54.91 14.38 7.70
C PRO A 414 55.34 13.86 9.08
N ASN A 415 54.47 13.05 9.70
CA ASN A 415 54.81 12.32 10.91
C ASN A 415 55.51 10.99 10.56
N ARG A 416 55.92 10.24 11.60
CA ARG A 416 56.53 8.90 11.46
C ARG A 416 55.80 8.00 10.46
N ARG A 417 54.47 7.91 10.56
CA ARG A 417 53.66 7.00 9.74
C ARG A 417 53.71 7.37 8.26
N LEU A 418 53.60 8.67 7.92
CA LEU A 418 53.68 9.10 6.52
C LEU A 418 55.10 8.99 5.96
N LEU A 419 56.13 9.19 6.79
CA LEU A 419 57.52 8.98 6.41
C LEU A 419 57.80 7.51 6.06
N GLU A 420 57.40 6.57 6.92
CA GLU A 420 57.62 5.13 6.70
C GLU A 420 56.96 4.67 5.39
N ASP A 421 55.73 5.13 5.10
CA ASP A 421 55.04 4.84 3.83
C ASP A 421 55.78 5.40 2.61
N ARG A 422 56.28 6.65 2.69
CA ARG A 422 57.06 7.26 1.61
C ARG A 422 58.40 6.58 1.41
N LEU A 423 59.09 6.22 2.49
CA LEU A 423 60.37 5.53 2.46
C LEU A 423 60.23 4.13 1.86
N ASP A 424 59.22 3.37 2.26
CA ASP A 424 58.91 2.06 1.66
C ASP A 424 58.61 2.18 0.14
N HIS A 425 57.83 3.19 -0.25
CA HIS A 425 57.62 3.48 -1.67
C HIS A 425 58.91 3.85 -2.41
N ALA A 426 59.76 4.69 -1.81
CA ALA A 426 61.04 5.11 -2.38
C ALA A 426 62.01 3.93 -2.53
N ILE A 427 62.12 3.04 -1.54
CA ILE A 427 62.95 1.81 -1.60
C ILE A 427 62.50 0.93 -2.78
N ARG A 428 61.19 0.66 -2.91
CA ARG A 428 60.66 -0.13 -4.04
C ARG A 428 60.93 0.53 -5.40
N HIS A 429 60.91 1.86 -5.44
CA HIS A 429 61.23 2.61 -6.64
C HIS A 429 62.72 2.50 -7.00
N ALA A 430 63.59 2.75 -6.03
CA ALA A 430 65.04 2.69 -6.13
C ALA A 430 65.51 1.28 -6.54
N HIS A 431 64.98 0.24 -5.91
CA HIS A 431 65.26 -1.16 -6.26
C HIS A 431 64.93 -1.46 -7.73
N ARG A 432 63.79 -0.99 -8.25
CA ARG A 432 63.39 -1.22 -9.65
C ARG A 432 64.23 -0.46 -10.66
N LYS A 433 64.69 0.74 -10.31
CA LYS A 433 65.47 1.61 -11.20
C LYS A 433 66.98 1.51 -11.01
N ALA A 434 67.45 0.68 -10.06
CA ALA A 434 68.84 0.63 -9.62
C ALA A 434 69.39 2.03 -9.25
N MET A 435 68.58 2.78 -8.48
CA MET A 435 68.93 4.10 -7.96
C MET A 435 69.30 4.00 -6.48
N GLN A 436 70.00 5.00 -5.97
CA GLN A 436 70.29 5.16 -4.54
C GLN A 436 69.34 6.20 -3.92
N LEU A 437 69.08 6.05 -2.62
CA LEU A 437 68.38 7.04 -1.81
C LEU A 437 69.14 7.26 -0.49
N ALA A 438 68.91 8.39 0.18
CA ALA A 438 69.45 8.65 1.51
C ALA A 438 68.34 8.94 2.52
N VAL A 439 68.61 8.51 3.73
CA VAL A 439 67.89 8.87 4.95
C VAL A 439 68.86 9.66 5.83
N ILE A 440 68.48 10.88 6.20
CA ILE A 440 69.23 11.72 7.12
C ILE A 440 68.41 11.84 8.40
N PHE A 441 68.90 11.27 9.50
CA PHE A 441 68.34 11.46 10.84
C PHE A 441 68.96 12.70 11.46
N MET A 442 68.16 13.55 12.08
CA MET A 442 68.56 14.85 12.60
C MET A 442 68.03 15.06 14.00
N ASP A 443 68.85 15.63 14.86
CA ASP A 443 68.48 15.98 16.22
C ASP A 443 69.03 17.37 16.59
N LEU A 444 68.20 18.17 17.25
CA LEU A 444 68.60 19.50 17.73
C LEU A 444 69.43 19.37 19.01
N ASP A 445 70.69 19.79 18.94
CA ASP A 445 71.64 19.65 20.03
C ASP A 445 71.19 20.41 21.28
N GLU A 446 71.08 19.71 22.42
CA GLU A 446 70.70 20.33 23.71
C GLU A 446 69.32 21.02 23.72
N PHE A 447 68.40 20.63 22.84
CA PHE A 447 67.03 21.18 22.80
C PHE A 447 66.30 21.11 24.15
N LYS A 448 66.54 20.04 24.92
CA LYS A 448 66.01 19.93 26.29
C LYS A 448 66.42 21.08 27.20
N GLN A 449 67.67 21.55 27.11
CA GLN A 449 68.14 22.69 27.92
C GLN A 449 67.42 23.99 27.53
N VAL A 450 67.11 24.17 26.23
CA VAL A 450 66.29 25.30 25.76
C VAL A 450 64.90 25.26 26.37
N ASN A 451 64.24 24.10 26.35
CA ASN A 451 62.93 23.93 26.99
C ASN A 451 62.96 24.18 28.51
N ASP A 452 63.97 23.62 29.19
CA ASP A 452 64.10 23.74 30.65
C ASP A 452 64.42 25.19 31.08
N THR A 453 65.10 25.97 30.23
CA THR A 453 65.55 27.34 30.55
C THR A 453 64.56 28.41 30.10
N LEU A 454 64.01 28.28 28.89
CA LEU A 454 63.18 29.31 28.23
C LEU A 454 61.70 28.93 28.11
N GLY A 455 61.35 27.70 28.50
CA GLY A 455 60.00 27.17 28.49
C GLY A 455 59.59 26.51 27.16
N HIS A 456 58.58 25.64 27.25
CA HIS A 456 58.10 24.86 26.11
C HIS A 456 57.57 25.69 24.94
N SER A 457 56.99 26.88 25.18
CA SER A 457 56.51 27.75 24.10
C SER A 457 57.65 28.25 23.20
N VAL A 458 58.82 28.54 23.78
CA VAL A 458 60.01 28.94 23.03
C VAL A 458 60.58 27.75 22.26
N GLY A 459 60.58 26.55 22.86
CA GLY A 459 60.96 25.33 22.17
C GLY A 459 60.05 24.99 20.99
N ASP A 460 58.73 25.17 21.14
CA ASP A 460 57.78 24.92 20.07
C ASP A 460 57.98 25.87 18.88
N GLU A 461 58.22 27.16 19.16
CA GLU A 461 58.53 28.15 18.12
C GLU A 461 59.90 27.88 17.47
N LEU A 462 60.89 27.43 18.24
CA LEU A 462 62.19 26.99 17.72
C LEU A 462 62.02 25.84 16.74
N LEU A 463 61.24 24.82 17.09
CA LEU A 463 60.96 23.67 16.22
C LEU A 463 60.24 24.09 14.93
N ALA A 464 59.29 25.02 15.02
CA ALA A 464 58.60 25.54 13.85
C ALA A 464 59.55 26.32 12.92
N GLN A 465 60.43 27.17 13.47
CA GLN A 465 61.43 27.89 12.67
C GLN A 465 62.49 26.95 12.09
N PHE A 466 62.98 25.99 12.88
CA PHE A 466 63.89 24.93 12.43
C PHE A 466 63.30 24.17 11.24
N THR A 467 62.05 23.74 11.35
CA THR A 467 61.33 23.03 10.28
C THR A 467 61.30 23.85 8.99
N ASN A 468 60.99 25.14 9.08
CA ASN A 468 60.95 26.02 7.90
C ASN A 468 62.36 26.18 7.28
N ARG A 469 63.39 26.40 8.09
CA ARG A 469 64.79 26.51 7.61
C ARG A 469 65.26 25.27 6.89
N VAL A 470 64.95 24.09 7.43
CA VAL A 470 65.29 22.82 6.79
C VAL A 470 64.49 22.64 5.51
N ARG A 471 63.17 22.90 5.52
CA ARG A 471 62.32 22.78 4.33
C ARG A 471 62.81 23.65 3.17
N ASP A 472 63.30 24.85 3.44
CA ASP A 472 63.85 25.76 2.42
C ASP A 472 65.19 25.25 1.83
N CYS A 473 65.84 24.28 2.49
CA CYS A 473 66.99 23.58 1.95
C CYS A 473 66.58 22.40 1.04
N LEU A 474 65.33 21.96 1.05
CA LEU A 474 64.91 20.74 0.36
C LEU A 474 64.23 21.04 -0.99
N ARG A 475 64.29 20.07 -1.90
CA ARG A 475 63.56 20.11 -3.19
C ARG A 475 62.12 19.65 -3.00
N GLU A 476 61.27 19.83 -4.01
CA GLU A 476 59.86 19.40 -3.96
C GLU A 476 59.69 17.89 -3.75
N ASP A 477 60.61 17.08 -4.28
CA ASP A 477 60.57 15.61 -4.16
C ASP A 477 61.15 15.10 -2.83
N ASP A 478 61.90 15.93 -2.11
CA ASP A 478 62.50 15.58 -0.82
C ASP A 478 61.43 15.62 0.28
N THR A 479 61.52 14.73 1.27
CA THR A 479 60.56 14.68 2.38
C THR A 479 61.24 15.03 3.70
N LEU A 480 60.80 16.10 4.35
CA LEU A 480 61.08 16.38 5.76
C LEU A 480 59.98 15.76 6.62
N ALA A 481 60.34 15.05 7.67
CA ALA A 481 59.41 14.48 8.64
C ALA A 481 59.89 14.70 10.07
N ARG A 482 58.95 14.71 11.02
CA ARG A 482 59.24 14.77 12.46
C ARG A 482 58.73 13.53 13.15
N LEU A 483 59.62 12.86 13.89
CA LEU A 483 59.29 11.62 14.62
C LEU A 483 58.70 11.90 16.00
N GLY A 484 59.12 13.00 16.62
CA GLY A 484 58.70 13.46 17.94
C GLY A 484 59.83 14.25 18.61
N GLY A 485 59.49 15.13 19.56
CA GLY A 485 60.51 15.92 20.27
C GLY A 485 61.38 16.76 19.32
N ASP A 486 62.68 16.60 19.40
CA ASP A 486 63.74 17.22 18.60
C ASP A 486 64.21 16.38 17.40
N GLU A 487 63.56 15.24 17.14
CA GLU A 487 63.98 14.29 16.10
C GLU A 487 63.27 14.54 14.76
N PHE A 488 64.06 14.74 13.71
CA PHE A 488 63.61 14.94 12.34
C PHE A 488 64.30 13.97 11.39
N ILE A 489 63.64 13.62 10.30
CA ILE A 489 64.23 12.83 9.22
C ILE A 489 64.03 13.55 7.90
N VAL A 490 65.09 13.55 7.08
CA VAL A 490 65.00 13.89 5.66
C VAL A 490 65.15 12.61 4.84
N LEU A 491 64.22 12.39 3.92
CA LEU A 491 64.30 11.38 2.87
C LEU A 491 64.61 12.06 1.55
N LEU A 492 65.71 11.63 0.91
CA LEU A 492 66.12 12.02 -0.43
C LEU A 492 65.89 10.81 -1.36
N PRO A 493 64.74 10.73 -2.06
CA PRO A 493 64.30 9.49 -2.72
C PRO A 493 65.07 9.15 -4.00
N GLU A 494 65.76 10.11 -4.61
CA GLU A 494 66.54 9.93 -5.85
C GLU A 494 67.89 10.64 -5.71
N MET A 495 68.99 9.88 -5.81
CA MET A 495 70.34 10.42 -5.70
C MET A 495 71.23 9.97 -6.84
N GLU A 496 72.02 10.91 -7.35
CA GLU A 496 73.01 10.68 -8.41
C GLU A 496 74.41 10.38 -7.85
N SER A 497 74.75 10.94 -6.67
CA SER A 497 76.03 10.73 -6.00
C SER A 497 75.95 11.01 -4.49
N ILE A 498 76.88 10.44 -3.73
CA ILE A 498 77.02 10.69 -2.28
C ILE A 498 77.33 12.17 -2.01
N ASP A 499 78.10 12.84 -2.88
CA ASP A 499 78.44 14.26 -2.74
C ASP A 499 77.19 15.16 -2.66
N HIS A 500 76.10 14.77 -3.31
CA HIS A 500 74.84 15.50 -3.26
C HIS A 500 74.22 15.48 -1.85
N VAL A 501 74.28 14.33 -1.17
CA VAL A 501 73.81 14.17 0.22
C VAL A 501 74.63 14.99 1.19
N LEU A 502 75.96 14.94 1.04
CA LEU A 502 76.88 15.69 1.88
C LEU A 502 76.65 17.20 1.73
N MET A 503 76.42 17.68 0.52
CA MET A 503 76.07 19.08 0.26
C MET A 503 74.73 19.48 0.91
N VAL A 504 73.72 18.60 0.91
CA VAL A 504 72.45 18.84 1.62
C VAL A 504 72.70 18.90 3.14
N ALA A 505 73.47 17.98 3.70
CA ALA A 505 73.80 17.92 5.12
C ALA A 505 74.57 19.17 5.59
N ASP A 506 75.61 19.59 4.85
CA ASP A 506 76.38 20.79 5.14
C ASP A 506 75.51 22.05 5.13
N ARG A 507 74.60 22.15 4.16
CA ARG A 507 73.66 23.27 4.07
C ARG A 507 72.68 23.29 5.24
N ILE A 508 72.13 22.14 5.63
CA ILE A 508 71.24 22.03 6.79
C ILE A 508 71.96 22.49 8.05
N ILE A 509 73.17 22.00 8.32
CA ILE A 509 73.98 22.43 9.48
C ILE A 509 74.26 23.94 9.42
N GLY A 510 74.71 24.44 8.28
CA GLY A 510 75.10 25.85 8.13
C GLY A 510 73.95 26.83 8.33
N VAL A 511 72.76 26.51 7.82
CA VAL A 511 71.55 27.33 7.98
C VAL A 511 71.03 27.26 9.42
N ASN A 512 71.09 26.08 10.04
CA ASN A 512 70.56 25.89 11.39
C ASN A 512 71.48 26.41 12.49
N ALA A 513 72.79 26.54 12.24
CA ALA A 513 73.74 27.15 13.17
C ALA A 513 73.56 28.68 13.33
N GLN A 514 72.78 29.33 12.47
CA GLN A 514 72.46 30.76 12.62
C GLN A 514 71.50 31.01 13.80
N PRO A 515 71.61 32.13 14.52
CA PRO A 515 70.70 32.44 15.63
C PRO A 515 69.21 32.45 15.21
N TYR A 516 68.35 31.85 16.03
CA TYR A 516 66.89 31.91 15.92
C TYR A 516 66.38 33.08 16.74
N LYS A 517 65.56 33.93 16.12
CA LYS A 517 64.90 35.03 16.82
C LYS A 517 63.51 34.57 17.26
N ILE A 518 63.32 34.41 18.57
CA ILE A 518 62.07 33.92 19.17
C ILE A 518 61.61 34.98 20.17
N GLY A 519 60.61 35.77 19.78
CA GLY A 519 60.28 37.01 20.50
C GLY A 519 61.44 38.00 20.53
N GLU A 520 61.92 38.33 21.74
CA GLU A 520 63.09 39.19 21.98
C GLU A 520 64.39 38.39 22.18
N GLU A 521 64.31 37.07 22.36
CA GLU A 521 65.45 36.21 22.64
C GLU A 521 66.16 35.74 21.36
N HIS A 522 67.47 35.51 21.46
CA HIS A 522 68.27 34.92 20.39
C HIS A 522 68.82 33.57 20.87
N VAL A 523 68.32 32.49 20.28
CA VAL A 523 68.71 31.12 20.61
C VAL A 523 69.63 30.60 19.52
N THR A 524 70.80 30.07 19.89
CA THR A 524 71.68 29.37 18.96
C THR A 524 71.72 27.91 19.34
N ILE A 525 71.42 27.03 18.39
CA ILE A 525 71.37 25.59 18.61
C ILE A 525 72.09 24.88 17.46
N GLY A 526 72.87 23.85 17.80
CA GLY A 526 73.51 22.98 16.82
C GLY A 526 72.54 21.94 16.28
N THR A 527 72.93 21.25 15.21
CA THR A 527 72.19 20.09 14.71
C THR A 527 73.14 18.94 14.44
N SER A 528 72.89 17.80 15.07
CA SER A 528 73.62 16.56 14.82
C SER A 528 72.86 15.73 13.79
N LEU A 529 73.56 15.31 12.73
CA LEU A 529 72.99 14.53 11.63
C LEU A 529 73.62 13.14 11.54
N GLY A 530 72.86 12.15 11.12
CA GLY A 530 73.33 10.81 10.77
C GLY A 530 72.74 10.40 9.44
N ILE A 531 73.57 9.84 8.56
CA ILE A 531 73.18 9.58 7.16
C ILE A 531 73.30 8.08 6.91
N SER A 532 72.25 7.49 6.33
CA SER A 532 72.24 6.11 5.84
C SER A 532 71.81 6.08 4.37
N LEU A 533 72.44 5.20 3.58
CA LEU A 533 72.32 5.11 2.14
C LEU A 533 71.73 3.76 1.74
N TYR A 534 70.70 3.76 0.90
CA TYR A 534 70.23 2.53 0.25
C TYR A 534 70.95 2.32 -1.08
N PRO A 535 71.35 1.08 -1.42
CA PRO A 535 71.19 -0.15 -0.63
C PRO A 535 72.35 -0.46 0.32
N ASP A 536 73.42 0.35 0.33
CA ASP A 536 74.70 -0.01 0.95
C ASP A 536 74.63 -0.18 2.49
N ASP A 537 73.78 0.61 3.16
CA ASP A 537 73.63 0.65 4.62
C ASP A 537 72.38 -0.09 5.12
N GLY A 538 71.56 -0.63 4.22
CA GLY A 538 70.32 -1.35 4.55
C GLY A 538 69.36 -1.47 3.36
N GLU A 539 68.53 -2.52 3.36
CA GLU A 539 67.55 -2.77 2.29
C GLU A 539 66.10 -2.53 2.74
N THR A 540 65.87 -2.39 4.05
CA THR A 540 64.55 -2.18 4.65
C THR A 540 64.43 -0.82 5.32
N VAL A 541 63.19 -0.36 5.52
CA VAL A 541 62.89 0.88 6.25
C VAL A 541 63.56 0.89 7.63
N GLU A 542 63.44 -0.21 8.38
CA GLU A 542 63.98 -0.31 9.74
C GLU A 542 65.51 -0.24 9.77
N GLU A 543 66.20 -0.91 8.83
CA GLU A 543 67.66 -0.91 8.74
C GLU A 543 68.20 0.49 8.44
N LEU A 544 67.62 1.19 7.45
CA LEU A 544 68.07 2.54 7.07
C LEU A 544 67.80 3.56 8.18
N LEU A 545 66.64 3.50 8.82
CA LEU A 545 66.31 4.38 9.95
C LEU A 545 67.26 4.14 11.13
N ASN A 546 67.52 2.87 11.47
CA ASN A 546 68.43 2.51 12.56
C ASN A 546 69.89 2.88 12.24
N GLY A 547 70.34 2.69 11.00
CA GLY A 547 71.67 3.09 10.55
C GLY A 547 71.87 4.61 10.68
N ALA A 548 70.88 5.39 10.23
CA ALA A 548 70.92 6.84 10.33
C ALA A 548 70.88 7.33 11.80
N ASP A 549 70.10 6.68 12.68
CA ASP A 549 70.06 6.99 14.12
C ASP A 549 71.42 6.72 14.80
N VAL A 550 72.03 5.55 14.55
CA VAL A 550 73.36 5.22 15.07
C VAL A 550 74.41 6.24 14.62
N ALA A 551 74.40 6.63 13.35
CA ALA A 551 75.31 7.64 12.81
C ALA A 551 75.09 9.03 13.47
N MET A 552 73.84 9.41 13.73
CA MET A 552 73.48 10.66 14.39
C MET A 552 73.97 10.69 15.84
N TYR A 553 73.85 9.57 16.56
CA TYR A 553 74.39 9.46 17.91
C TYR A 553 75.92 9.59 17.95
N ARG A 554 76.64 9.07 16.94
CA ARG A 554 78.08 9.31 16.79
C ARG A 554 78.38 10.78 16.59
N SER A 555 77.62 11.50 15.75
CA SER A 555 77.76 12.95 15.56
C SER A 555 77.64 13.73 16.87
N LYS A 556 76.74 13.31 17.78
CA LYS A 556 76.63 13.89 19.12
C LYS A 556 77.87 13.63 19.98
N ARG A 557 78.44 12.42 19.94
CA ARG A 557 79.68 12.06 20.69
C ARG A 557 80.90 12.80 20.16
N ASP A 558 80.98 13.00 18.85
CA ASP A 558 82.16 13.58 18.17
C ASP A 558 82.24 15.10 18.28
N GLY A 559 81.36 15.73 19.07
CA GLY A 559 81.39 17.16 19.35
C GLY A 559 80.22 17.96 18.79
N ARG A 560 79.14 17.30 18.36
CA ARG A 560 77.88 17.92 17.92
C ARG A 560 78.02 18.81 16.69
N ASN A 561 76.90 19.37 16.21
CA ASN A 561 76.81 20.29 15.06
C ASN A 561 77.57 19.80 13.81
N ARG A 562 77.36 18.53 13.44
CA ARG A 562 78.05 17.82 12.35
C ARG A 562 77.21 16.67 11.83
N TYR A 563 77.62 16.08 10.72
CA TYR A 563 77.08 14.82 10.23
C TYR A 563 78.12 13.70 10.32
N ASN A 564 77.64 12.47 10.38
CA ASN A 564 78.41 11.26 10.17
C ASN A 564 77.61 10.34 9.23
N LEU A 565 78.32 9.63 8.35
CA LEU A 565 77.75 8.53 7.58
C LEU A 565 77.65 7.29 8.48
N PHE A 566 76.68 6.43 8.21
CA PHE A 566 76.63 5.12 8.82
C PHE A 566 77.86 4.33 8.41
N ASP A 567 78.46 3.67 9.39
CA ASP A 567 79.58 2.77 9.19
C ASP A 567 79.32 1.51 10.04
N PRO A 568 79.05 0.36 9.39
CA PRO A 568 78.75 -0.89 10.06
C PRO A 568 79.94 -1.46 10.85
N ASP A 569 81.18 -1.12 10.50
CA ASP A 569 82.39 -1.67 11.15
C ASP A 569 82.66 -1.03 12.51
N VAL A 570 82.15 0.18 12.75
CA VAL A 570 82.33 0.91 14.01
C VAL A 570 81.35 0.45 15.10
N LEU A 571 80.34 -0.38 14.77
CA LEU A 571 79.39 -0.97 15.74
C LEU A 571 79.97 -2.17 16.52
N GLN A 572 81.11 -2.73 16.10
CA GLN A 572 81.74 -3.90 16.75
C GLN A 572 82.81 -3.54 17.80
N ALA A 573 83.03 -2.26 18.09
CA ALA A 573 84.02 -1.79 19.04
C ALA A 573 83.40 -0.94 20.16
N ASP A 574 82.47 -1.52 20.91
CA ASP A 574 82.12 -1.09 22.28
C ASP A 574 81.75 -2.33 23.13
#